data_AF-A0A2Z2M7Y9-F1
#
_entry.id   AF-A0A2Z2M7Y9-F1
#
_cell.length_a   1.000
_cell.length_b   1.000
_cell.length_c   1.000
_cell.angle_alpha   90.00
_cell.angle_beta   90.00
_cell.angle_gamma   90.00
#
_symmetry.space_group_name_H-M   'P 1'
#
loop_
_entity.id
_entity.type
_entity.pdbx_description
1 polymer ?
#
loop_
_entity_poly.entity_id
_entity_poly.type
_entity_poly.pdbx_seq_one_letter_code
_entity_poly.pdbx_strand_id
1 'polypeptide(L)'
;MKLRAVILLLLISPFFLFLPHIGNLMPMVVLSGSMEPLFNPGDMVILEEINGSQVSVGDVVAFHPPNSKPGTFVTHRVIEIVHQNGTAFIRTKGDNNEDPDGFLTPVENVRGRVIFSIPYLGYLTKYNSNRKIRMLVYLAFTLLPGIGLVLSELPNLIYYSPRLDSLLSKLSAYHSRRRERIIWKRFLLVSLGLLVLFTFLLRPQVSAMDGKLVNSGSMDVVVLTEGVKDYEVLHPGDEFEGQYTLVLGKVLPVLWIVKLYEINPFILRVLNIAMATWGALLLHPLWLSVEPKFKLVRRRNKYALRRL
;
A
#
# COMPACT_ATOMS: atom_id res chain seq x y z
N MET A 1 -17.07 21.15 -2.94
CA MET A 1 -16.39 19.97 -2.36
C MET A 1 -17.27 19.32 -1.32
N LYS A 2 -17.67 18.05 -1.51
CA LYS A 2 -18.46 17.31 -0.50
C LYS A 2 -17.66 17.34 0.80
N LEU A 3 -18.27 17.80 1.90
CA LEU A 3 -17.67 17.92 3.24
C LEU A 3 -16.85 16.68 3.65
N ARG A 4 -17.21 15.52 3.12
CA ARG A 4 -16.54 14.23 3.31
C ARG A 4 -15.17 14.10 2.68
N ALA A 5 -14.95 14.68 1.50
CA ALA A 5 -13.63 14.70 0.88
C ALA A 5 -12.68 15.61 1.67
N VAL A 6 -13.20 16.72 2.21
CA VAL A 6 -12.47 17.61 3.13
C VAL A 6 -12.19 16.92 4.45
N ILE A 7 -13.15 16.19 5.03
CA ILE A 7 -12.96 15.41 6.26
C ILE A 7 -11.95 14.29 6.04
N LEU A 8 -11.99 13.56 4.91
CA LEU A 8 -10.98 12.53 4.59
C LEU A 8 -9.59 13.14 4.43
N LEU A 9 -9.47 14.28 3.72
CA LEU A 9 -8.20 15.01 3.62
C LEU A 9 -7.72 15.52 4.98
N LEU A 10 -8.61 15.99 5.85
CA LEU A 10 -8.31 16.45 7.22
C LEU A 10 -8.07 15.31 8.21
N LEU A 11 -8.50 14.08 7.92
CA LEU A 11 -8.19 12.90 8.74
C LEU A 11 -6.88 12.24 8.31
N ILE A 12 -6.55 12.29 7.02
CA ILE A 12 -5.29 11.80 6.46
C ILE A 12 -4.15 12.81 6.70
N SER A 13 -4.43 14.11 6.66
CA SER A 13 -3.45 15.18 6.89
C SER A 13 -2.68 15.05 8.22
N PRO A 14 -3.35 14.83 9.37
CA PRO A 14 -2.68 14.56 10.64
C PRO A 14 -1.77 13.34 10.55
N PHE A 15 -2.19 12.25 9.91
CA PHE A 15 -1.36 11.06 9.77
C PHE A 15 -0.03 11.35 9.05
N PHE A 16 -0.05 12.20 8.01
CA PHE A 16 1.17 12.65 7.33
C PHE A 16 1.97 13.70 8.12
N LEU A 17 1.31 14.54 8.93
CA LEU A 17 1.97 15.53 9.79
C LEU A 17 2.58 14.92 11.07
N PHE A 18 2.03 13.80 11.54
CA PHE A 18 2.52 13.02 12.69
C PHE A 18 3.54 11.96 12.29
N LEU A 19 3.62 11.57 11.00
CA LEU A 19 4.62 10.63 10.49
C LEU A 19 6.08 10.98 10.86
N PRO A 20 6.52 12.25 10.84
CA PRO A 20 7.87 12.64 11.27
C PRO A 20 8.09 12.56 12.79
N HIS A 21 7.02 12.47 13.59
CA HIS A 21 7.11 12.33 15.05
C HIS A 21 7.08 10.87 15.50
N ILE A 22 6.85 9.92 14.58
CA ILE A 22 6.95 8.47 14.83
C ILE A 22 8.42 8.07 14.65
N GLY A 23 9.30 8.50 15.56
CA GLY A 23 10.71 8.06 15.64
C GLY A 23 11.68 8.65 14.60
N ASN A 24 12.98 8.41 14.81
CA ASN A 24 14.08 8.79 13.90
C ASN A 24 14.04 7.95 12.60
N LEU A 25 12.99 8.12 11.81
CA LEU A 25 12.81 7.40 10.55
C LEU A 25 13.61 8.06 9.43
N MET A 26 14.42 7.28 8.73
CA MET A 26 15.28 7.77 7.65
C MET A 26 14.89 7.12 6.32
N PRO A 27 14.27 7.87 5.40
CA PRO A 27 13.96 7.35 4.08
C PRO A 27 15.21 7.23 3.22
N MET A 28 15.40 6.08 2.58
CA MET A 28 16.43 5.84 1.57
C MET A 28 15.81 5.27 0.30
N VAL A 29 16.45 5.49 -0.85
CA VAL A 29 16.00 4.99 -2.14
C VAL A 29 16.88 3.80 -2.54
N VAL A 30 16.25 2.71 -2.93
CA VAL A 30 16.93 1.52 -3.44
C VAL A 30 17.37 1.80 -4.88
N LEU A 31 18.67 1.66 -5.14
CA LEU A 31 19.28 2.03 -6.43
C LEU A 31 19.66 0.82 -7.30
N SER A 32 19.85 -0.37 -6.70
CA SER A 32 20.28 -1.61 -7.35
C SER A 32 19.28 -2.74 -7.11
N GLY A 33 19.33 -3.78 -7.95
CA GLY A 33 18.54 -5.00 -7.81
C GLY A 33 19.17 -6.06 -6.90
N SER A 34 20.18 -5.70 -6.09
CA SER A 34 20.88 -6.66 -5.20
C SER A 34 20.00 -7.18 -4.07
N MET A 35 18.92 -6.46 -3.76
CA MET A 35 17.92 -6.85 -2.77
C MET A 35 16.64 -7.39 -3.40
N GLU A 36 16.62 -7.68 -4.71
CA GLU A 36 15.50 -8.42 -5.28
C GLU A 36 15.46 -9.83 -4.65
N PRO A 37 14.28 -10.42 -4.44
CA PRO A 37 12.94 -9.89 -4.71
C PRO A 37 12.33 -9.04 -3.56
N LEU A 38 13.05 -8.80 -2.47
CA LEU A 38 12.55 -8.04 -1.32
C LEU A 38 12.28 -6.58 -1.67
N PHE A 39 13.22 -5.95 -2.35
CA PHE A 39 13.16 -4.57 -2.81
C PHE A 39 13.55 -4.51 -4.28
N ASN A 40 12.83 -3.68 -5.03
CA ASN A 40 13.16 -3.38 -6.42
C ASN A 40 13.85 -2.02 -6.52
N PRO A 41 14.69 -1.80 -7.54
CA PRO A 41 15.19 -0.46 -7.85
C PRO A 41 14.05 0.56 -7.95
N GLY A 42 14.19 1.69 -7.26
CA GLY A 42 13.18 2.75 -7.22
C GLY A 42 12.18 2.63 -6.05
N ASP A 43 12.26 1.58 -5.25
CA ASP A 43 11.54 1.50 -3.98
C ASP A 43 12.14 2.48 -2.96
N MET A 44 11.29 3.03 -2.08
CA MET A 44 11.74 3.80 -0.92
C MET A 44 11.68 2.91 0.31
N VAL A 45 12.81 2.71 0.98
CA VAL A 45 12.87 2.01 2.27
C VAL A 45 12.92 3.01 3.41
N ILE A 46 12.26 2.69 4.51
CA ILE A 46 12.25 3.48 5.73
C ILE A 46 13.10 2.74 6.75
N LEU A 47 14.14 3.42 7.23
CA LEU A 47 15.05 2.90 8.24
C LEU A 47 14.63 3.38 9.62
N GLU A 48 14.68 2.47 10.58
CA GLU A 48 14.72 2.77 12.01
C GLU A 48 16.19 2.87 12.42
N GLU A 49 16.56 3.99 13.07
CA GLU A 49 17.88 4.12 13.67
C GLU A 49 18.03 3.13 14.83
N ILE A 50 19.06 2.30 14.77
CA ILE A 50 19.35 1.27 15.78
C ILE A 50 20.81 1.36 16.21
N ASN A 51 21.07 1.00 17.47
CA ASN A 51 22.43 0.80 17.96
C ASN A 51 22.99 -0.53 17.47
N GLY A 52 24.32 -0.63 17.36
CA GLY A 52 25.00 -1.86 16.90
C GLY A 52 24.63 -3.12 17.69
N SER A 53 24.29 -2.99 18.98
CA SER A 53 23.85 -4.10 19.84
C SER A 53 22.44 -4.63 19.53
N GLN A 54 21.64 -3.88 18.76
CA GLN A 54 20.28 -4.28 18.37
C GLN A 54 20.26 -5.00 17.02
N VAL A 55 21.38 -5.01 16.29
CA VAL A 55 21.51 -5.70 15.02
C VAL A 55 21.47 -7.21 15.25
N SER A 56 20.60 -7.90 14.53
CA SER A 56 20.45 -9.36 14.61
C SER A 56 20.66 -10.00 13.23
N VAL A 57 21.03 -11.27 13.21
CA VAL A 57 21.02 -12.07 11.98
C VAL A 57 19.61 -12.08 11.37
N GLY A 58 19.52 -11.95 10.06
CA GLY A 58 18.29 -11.79 9.29
C GLY A 58 17.77 -10.35 9.20
N ASP A 59 18.37 -9.38 9.91
CA ASP A 59 18.02 -7.97 9.71
C ASP A 59 18.51 -7.47 8.36
N VAL A 60 17.69 -6.64 7.70
CA VAL A 60 18.11 -5.90 6.51
C VAL A 60 18.51 -4.51 6.96
N VAL A 61 19.78 -4.18 6.78
CA VAL A 61 20.39 -2.97 7.33
C VAL A 61 21.00 -2.11 6.24
N ALA A 62 20.86 -0.80 6.39
CA ALA A 62 21.63 0.17 5.62
C ALA A 62 22.90 0.51 6.40
N PHE A 63 24.06 0.36 5.78
CA PHE A 63 25.35 0.59 6.43
C PHE A 63 26.32 1.30 5.49
N HIS A 64 27.40 1.83 6.07
CA HIS A 64 28.51 2.42 5.35
C HIS A 64 29.62 1.38 5.12
N PRO A 65 29.85 0.90 3.89
CA PRO A 65 30.92 -0.05 3.63
C PRO A 65 32.29 0.56 3.97
N PRO A 66 33.21 -0.22 4.60
CA PRO A 66 34.49 0.29 5.09
C PRO A 66 35.39 0.88 3.99
N ASN A 67 35.25 0.42 2.75
CA ASN A 67 36.06 0.86 1.60
C ASN A 67 35.30 1.80 0.64
N SER A 68 34.22 2.44 1.09
CA SER A 68 33.38 3.29 0.24
C SER A 68 33.59 4.78 0.50
N LYS A 69 33.19 5.62 -0.47
CA LYS A 69 33.23 7.08 -0.30
C LYS A 69 32.26 7.51 0.80
N PRO A 70 32.63 8.45 1.70
CA PRO A 70 31.75 8.96 2.74
C PRO A 70 30.36 9.33 2.19
N GLY A 71 29.31 8.91 2.89
CA GLY A 71 27.92 9.12 2.47
C GLY A 71 27.37 8.11 1.46
N THR A 72 28.16 7.10 1.07
CA THR A 72 27.66 5.94 0.30
C THR A 72 27.05 4.93 1.26
N PHE A 73 25.80 4.52 1.02
CA PHE A 73 25.12 3.50 1.81
C PHE A 73 24.81 2.29 0.94
N VAL A 74 24.97 1.11 1.51
CA VAL A 74 24.54 -0.17 0.93
C VAL A 74 23.50 -0.77 1.87
N THR A 75 22.46 -1.37 1.30
CA THR A 75 21.39 -2.02 2.07
C THR A 75 21.42 -3.50 1.75
N HIS A 76 21.83 -4.34 2.69
CA HIS A 76 21.91 -5.80 2.53
C HIS A 76 21.44 -6.52 3.81
N ARG A 77 21.18 -7.83 3.71
CA ARG A 77 20.78 -8.67 4.84
C ARG A 77 22.00 -9.12 5.64
N VAL A 78 21.91 -9.03 6.97
CA VAL A 78 22.92 -9.58 7.88
C VAL A 78 22.76 -11.10 7.91
N ILE A 79 23.79 -11.81 7.45
CA ILE A 79 23.82 -13.27 7.46
C ILE A 79 24.61 -13.82 8.66
N GLU A 80 25.48 -13.02 9.27
CA GLU A 80 26.31 -13.42 10.39
C GLU A 80 26.80 -12.20 11.19
N ILE A 81 26.99 -12.37 12.50
CA ILE A 81 27.64 -11.40 13.38
C ILE A 81 28.93 -12.02 13.92
N VAL A 82 30.08 -11.45 13.53
CA VAL A 82 31.42 -11.92 13.86
C VAL A 82 32.03 -11.01 14.94
N HIS A 83 32.64 -11.59 15.96
CA HIS A 83 33.31 -10.83 17.02
C HIS A 83 34.83 -10.94 16.86
N GLN A 84 35.52 -9.80 16.73
CA GLN A 84 36.99 -9.75 16.60
C GLN A 84 37.54 -8.66 17.52
N ASN A 85 38.53 -9.01 18.34
CA ASN A 85 39.23 -8.07 19.25
C ASN A 85 38.30 -7.23 20.15
N GLY A 86 37.17 -7.79 20.57
CA GLY A 86 36.17 -7.09 21.40
C GLY A 86 35.20 -6.20 20.62
N THR A 87 35.31 -6.13 19.29
CA THR A 87 34.40 -5.40 18.41
C THR A 87 33.52 -6.36 17.62
N ALA A 88 32.23 -6.02 17.48
CA ALA A 88 31.29 -6.77 16.66
C ALA A 88 31.28 -6.26 15.21
N PHE A 89 31.26 -7.20 14.27
CA PHE A 89 31.18 -6.96 12.83
C PHE A 89 30.00 -7.72 12.26
N ILE A 90 29.41 -7.18 11.20
CA ILE A 90 28.40 -7.86 10.40
C ILE A 90 29.01 -8.36 9.11
N ARG A 91 28.60 -9.56 8.71
CA ARG A 91 28.71 -10.06 7.35
C ARG A 91 27.34 -9.93 6.70
N THR A 92 27.31 -9.28 5.54
CA THR A 92 26.08 -8.98 4.82
C THR A 92 26.06 -9.64 3.46
N LYS A 93 24.86 -9.86 2.92
CA LYS A 93 24.63 -10.39 1.58
C LYS A 93 23.38 -9.75 0.99
N GLY A 94 23.44 -9.35 -0.28
CA GLY A 94 22.25 -8.96 -1.02
C GLY A 94 21.39 -10.19 -1.33
N ASP A 95 20.07 -10.10 -1.14
CA ASP A 95 19.15 -11.23 -1.35
C ASP A 95 19.26 -11.84 -2.77
N ASN A 96 19.64 -11.04 -3.77
CA ASN A 96 19.85 -11.46 -5.17
C ASN A 96 21.32 -11.73 -5.54
N ASN A 97 22.25 -11.67 -4.60
CA ASN A 97 23.66 -11.90 -4.88
C ASN A 97 24.00 -13.39 -4.71
N GLU A 98 24.94 -13.92 -5.50
CA GLU A 98 25.43 -15.30 -5.33
C GLU A 98 26.27 -15.42 -4.05
N ASP A 99 27.25 -14.52 -3.90
CA ASP A 99 28.19 -14.50 -2.78
C ASP A 99 27.87 -13.43 -1.73
N PRO A 100 28.26 -13.64 -0.45
CA PRO A 100 28.29 -12.59 0.56
C PRO A 100 29.21 -11.42 0.18
N ASP A 101 29.00 -10.27 0.80
CA ASP A 101 29.88 -9.12 0.64
C ASP A 101 31.31 -9.48 1.10
N GLY A 102 32.31 -9.15 0.26
CA GLY A 102 33.71 -9.51 0.48
C GLY A 102 34.42 -8.75 1.62
N PHE A 103 33.68 -8.04 2.47
CA PHE A 103 34.21 -7.26 3.59
C PHE A 103 33.36 -7.47 4.84
N LEU A 104 33.99 -7.30 6.01
CA LEU A 104 33.28 -7.22 7.29
C LEU A 104 33.04 -5.75 7.64
N THR A 105 31.82 -5.43 8.04
CA THR A 105 31.45 -4.06 8.42
C THR A 105 31.30 -3.97 9.93
N PRO A 106 31.95 -3.03 10.63
CA PRO A 106 31.70 -2.81 12.06
C PRO A 106 30.21 -2.54 12.32
N VAL A 107 29.63 -3.06 13.41
CA VAL A 107 28.22 -2.80 13.76
C VAL A 107 27.94 -1.30 13.93
N GLU A 108 28.96 -0.51 14.27
CA GLU A 108 28.92 0.95 14.40
C GLU A 108 28.70 1.68 13.06
N ASN A 109 29.04 1.04 11.94
CA ASN A 109 28.82 1.59 10.60
C ASN A 109 27.38 1.38 10.11
N VAL A 110 26.55 0.67 10.87
CA VAL A 110 25.13 0.49 10.56
C VAL A 110 24.41 1.81 10.83
N ARG A 111 23.74 2.32 9.79
CA ARG A 111 22.94 3.54 9.89
C ARG A 111 21.58 3.27 10.49
N GLY A 112 20.99 2.13 10.15
CA GLY A 112 19.66 1.74 10.60
C GLY A 112 19.18 0.44 9.96
N ARG A 113 18.09 -0.10 10.50
CA ARG A 113 17.42 -1.31 10.00
C ARG A 113 16.18 -0.93 9.21
N VAL A 114 15.95 -1.61 8.08
CA VAL A 114 14.74 -1.42 7.28
C VAL A 114 13.54 -1.98 8.03
N ILE A 115 12.55 -1.13 8.30
CA ILE A 115 11.30 -1.52 8.95
C ILE A 115 10.11 -1.53 7.99
N PHE A 116 10.18 -0.74 6.91
CA PHE A 116 9.09 -0.58 5.97
C PHE A 116 9.61 -0.20 4.58
N SER A 117 8.84 -0.49 3.55
CA SER A 117 9.13 -0.09 2.18
C SER A 117 7.89 0.44 1.48
N ILE A 118 8.06 1.40 0.59
CA ILE A 118 7.00 1.96 -0.24
C ILE A 118 7.44 1.78 -1.69
N PRO A 119 6.80 0.85 -2.44
CA PRO A 119 7.17 0.59 -3.81
C PRO A 119 7.07 1.84 -4.68
N TYR A 120 7.98 1.97 -5.64
CA TYR A 120 8.00 3.04 -6.66
C TYR A 120 8.14 4.48 -6.14
N LEU A 121 8.06 4.73 -4.82
CA LEU A 121 8.10 6.09 -4.27
C LEU A 121 9.46 6.77 -4.49
N GLY A 122 10.53 5.98 -4.60
CA GLY A 122 11.86 6.47 -4.94
C GLY A 122 11.93 7.14 -6.31
N TYR A 123 11.06 6.79 -7.26
CA TYR A 123 11.00 7.41 -8.59
C TYR A 123 10.55 8.89 -8.56
N LEU A 124 9.86 9.31 -7.50
CA LEU A 124 9.49 10.71 -7.26
C LEU A 124 10.63 11.56 -6.69
N THR A 125 11.76 10.96 -6.34
CA THR A 125 12.88 11.68 -5.72
C THR A 125 13.92 12.11 -6.75
N LYS A 126 14.83 13.00 -6.32
CA LYS A 126 16.00 13.42 -7.13
C LYS A 126 16.99 12.29 -7.42
N TYR A 127 16.93 11.19 -6.66
CA TYR A 127 17.83 10.05 -6.81
C TYR A 127 17.51 9.19 -8.03
N ASN A 128 16.34 9.35 -8.63
CA ASN A 128 16.03 8.77 -9.93
C ASN A 128 16.69 9.57 -11.05
N SER A 129 17.73 9.02 -11.68
CA SER A 129 18.43 9.64 -12.81
C SER A 129 17.53 9.82 -14.05
N ASN A 130 16.46 9.03 -14.20
CA ASN A 130 15.60 9.08 -15.37
C ASN A 130 14.50 10.17 -15.23
N ARG A 131 14.80 11.37 -15.77
CA ARG A 131 13.89 12.52 -15.77
C ARG A 131 12.53 12.24 -16.41
N LYS A 132 12.46 11.39 -17.45
CA LYS A 132 11.21 11.06 -18.14
C LYS A 132 10.28 10.25 -17.24
N ILE A 133 10.80 9.20 -16.60
CA ILE A 133 10.04 8.39 -15.64
C ILE A 133 9.56 9.27 -14.49
N ARG A 134 10.45 10.07 -13.90
CA ARG A 134 10.08 10.99 -12.82
C ARG A 134 8.93 11.93 -13.22
N MET A 135 9.00 12.52 -14.41
CA MET A 135 7.93 13.39 -14.93
C MET A 135 6.61 12.62 -15.14
N LEU A 136 6.67 11.41 -15.70
CA LEU A 136 5.49 10.57 -15.90
C LEU A 136 4.81 10.24 -14.56
N VAL A 137 5.58 9.88 -13.54
CA VAL A 137 5.04 9.57 -12.21
C VAL A 137 4.43 10.83 -11.57
N TYR A 138 5.07 12.00 -11.66
CA TYR A 138 4.48 13.26 -11.19
C TYR A 138 3.17 13.60 -11.90
N LEU A 139 3.13 13.45 -13.24
CA LEU A 139 1.93 13.67 -14.03
C LEU A 139 0.83 12.70 -13.63
N ALA A 140 1.11 11.40 -13.50
CA ALA A 140 0.13 10.41 -13.07
C ALA A 140 -0.41 10.74 -11.68
N PHE A 141 0.45 11.05 -10.71
CA PHE A 141 0.06 11.35 -9.33
C PHE A 141 -0.75 12.64 -9.20
N THR A 142 -0.55 13.61 -10.10
CA THR A 142 -1.29 14.88 -10.11
C THR A 142 -2.59 14.78 -10.95
N LEU A 143 -2.51 14.17 -12.14
CA LEU A 143 -3.61 14.12 -13.10
C LEU A 143 -4.65 13.06 -12.74
N LEU A 144 -4.27 11.87 -12.25
CA LEU A 144 -5.25 10.83 -11.91
C LEU A 144 -6.30 11.31 -10.88
N PRO A 145 -5.94 11.92 -9.74
CA PRO A 145 -6.95 12.46 -8.82
C PRO A 145 -7.71 13.64 -9.42
N GLY A 146 -7.05 14.49 -10.23
CA GLY A 146 -7.70 15.60 -10.94
C GLY A 146 -8.77 15.12 -11.93
N ILE A 147 -8.45 14.11 -12.75
CA ILE A 147 -9.37 13.45 -13.68
C ILE A 147 -10.49 12.79 -12.89
N GLY A 148 -10.19 12.06 -11.82
CA GLY A 148 -11.21 11.45 -10.96
C GLY A 148 -12.20 12.48 -10.40
N LEU A 149 -11.70 13.65 -9.99
CA LEU A 149 -12.54 14.77 -9.54
C LEU A 149 -13.42 15.30 -10.67
N VAL A 150 -12.85 15.56 -11.86
CA VAL A 150 -13.60 16.04 -13.02
C VAL A 150 -14.68 15.04 -13.44
N LEU A 151 -14.33 13.75 -13.54
CA LEU A 151 -15.28 12.67 -13.86
C LEU A 151 -16.41 12.60 -12.84
N SER A 152 -16.13 12.88 -11.56
CA SER A 152 -17.14 12.91 -10.51
C SER A 152 -18.12 14.08 -10.61
N GLU A 153 -17.71 15.18 -11.27
CA GLU A 153 -18.53 16.39 -11.46
C GLU A 153 -19.16 16.47 -12.87
N LEU A 154 -18.68 15.70 -13.85
CA LEU A 154 -19.22 15.64 -15.22
C LEU A 154 -20.75 15.45 -15.27
N PRO A 155 -21.36 14.53 -14.50
CA PRO A 155 -22.81 14.38 -14.49
C PRO A 155 -23.52 15.67 -14.03
N ASN A 156 -22.96 16.40 -13.07
CA ASN A 156 -23.55 17.65 -12.58
C ASN A 156 -23.54 18.74 -13.67
N LEU A 157 -22.50 18.75 -14.53
CA LEU A 157 -22.38 19.68 -15.65
C LEU A 157 -23.31 19.32 -16.81
N ILE A 158 -23.37 18.03 -17.19
CA ILE A 158 -24.16 17.56 -18.34
C ILE A 158 -25.67 17.74 -18.08
N TYR A 159 -26.13 17.46 -16.85
CA TYR A 159 -27.55 17.59 -16.49
C TYR A 159 -27.90 18.97 -15.90
N TYR A 160 -26.98 19.95 -15.99
CA TYR A 160 -27.21 21.30 -15.52
C TYR A 160 -28.22 22.02 -16.42
N SER A 161 -29.24 22.66 -15.84
CA SER A 161 -30.07 23.61 -16.58
C SER A 161 -30.42 24.83 -15.72
N PRO A 162 -30.22 26.07 -16.22
CA PRO A 162 -30.37 27.29 -15.42
C PRO A 162 -31.81 27.53 -14.95
N ARG A 163 -32.80 27.04 -15.71
CA ARG A 163 -34.21 27.04 -15.27
C ARG A 163 -34.47 26.06 -14.14
N LEU A 164 -33.96 24.82 -14.20
CA LEU A 164 -34.06 23.91 -13.04
C LEU A 164 -33.28 24.46 -11.87
N ASP A 165 -32.10 25.06 -12.06
CA ASP A 165 -31.27 25.51 -10.94
C ASP A 165 -31.87 26.74 -10.24
N SER A 166 -32.50 27.65 -10.98
CA SER A 166 -33.32 28.74 -10.45
C SER A 166 -34.58 28.22 -9.71
N LEU A 167 -35.24 27.22 -10.27
CA LEU A 167 -36.38 26.56 -9.61
C LEU A 167 -35.93 25.78 -8.38
N LEU A 168 -34.81 25.08 -8.46
CA LEU A 168 -34.20 24.29 -7.40
C LEU A 168 -33.59 25.19 -6.34
N SER A 169 -33.09 26.39 -6.64
CA SER A 169 -32.57 27.35 -5.65
C SER A 169 -33.72 28.00 -4.86
N LYS A 170 -34.82 28.32 -5.53
CA LYS A 170 -36.07 28.74 -4.88
C LYS A 170 -36.71 27.60 -4.07
N LEU A 171 -36.62 26.36 -4.55
CA LEU A 171 -37.04 25.17 -3.82
C LEU A 171 -36.05 24.75 -2.72
N SER A 172 -34.74 25.02 -2.85
CA SER A 172 -33.64 24.64 -1.92
C SER A 172 -33.40 25.67 -0.82
N ALA A 173 -33.71 26.94 -1.05
CA ALA A 173 -34.02 27.90 0.01
C ALA A 173 -35.13 27.37 0.94
N TYR A 174 -35.92 26.40 0.46
CA TYR A 174 -36.93 25.66 1.22
C TYR A 174 -36.60 24.16 1.45
N HIS A 175 -35.53 23.58 0.89
CA HIS A 175 -35.29 22.13 0.89
C HIS A 175 -33.98 21.76 1.57
N SER A 176 -34.08 21.18 2.76
CA SER A 176 -34.21 19.73 2.97
C SER A 176 -32.84 19.04 2.93
N ARG A 177 -32.45 18.47 4.08
CA ARG A 177 -31.27 17.62 4.19
C ARG A 177 -31.34 16.53 3.11
N ARG A 178 -30.46 16.58 2.10
CA ARG A 178 -30.26 15.44 1.16
C ARG A 178 -29.99 14.21 2.02
N ARG A 179 -30.89 13.22 1.97
CA ARG A 179 -30.68 11.96 2.68
C ARG A 179 -30.07 11.01 1.67
N GLU A 180 -28.81 10.73 1.86
CA GLU A 180 -28.21 9.63 1.14
C GLU A 180 -28.75 8.32 1.70
N ARG A 181 -29.19 7.46 0.80
CA ARG A 181 -29.65 6.13 1.14
C ARG A 181 -28.64 5.13 0.61
N ILE A 182 -28.22 4.24 1.49
CA ILE A 182 -27.39 3.09 1.12
C ILE A 182 -28.27 2.14 0.32
N ILE A 183 -27.92 1.91 -0.94
CA ILE A 183 -28.52 0.85 -1.74
C ILE A 183 -27.75 -0.43 -1.43
N TRP A 184 -28.20 -1.16 -0.40
CA TRP A 184 -27.56 -2.38 0.07
C TRP A 184 -27.29 -3.41 -1.05
N LYS A 185 -28.19 -3.53 -2.03
CA LYS A 185 -27.97 -4.40 -3.20
C LYS A 185 -26.71 -4.02 -4.01
N ARG A 186 -26.48 -2.72 -4.24
CA ARG A 186 -25.31 -2.23 -4.98
C ARG A 186 -24.05 -2.37 -4.14
N PHE A 187 -24.13 -2.08 -2.85
CA PHE A 187 -23.01 -2.27 -1.92
C PHE A 187 -22.57 -3.74 -1.89
N LEU A 188 -23.52 -4.67 -1.78
CA LEU A 188 -23.26 -6.11 -1.79
C LEU A 188 -22.66 -6.57 -3.13
N LEU A 189 -23.19 -6.10 -4.27
CA LEU A 189 -22.65 -6.44 -5.60
C LEU A 189 -21.20 -5.95 -5.78
N VAL A 190 -20.91 -4.70 -5.39
CA VAL A 190 -19.55 -4.14 -5.47
C VAL A 190 -18.60 -4.91 -4.54
N SER A 191 -19.03 -5.19 -3.31
CA SER A 191 -18.23 -5.93 -2.32
C SER A 191 -17.93 -7.36 -2.78
N LEU A 192 -18.93 -8.06 -3.33
CA LEU A 192 -18.78 -9.41 -3.85
C LEU A 192 -17.84 -9.45 -5.07
N GLY A 193 -18.00 -8.50 -6.01
CA GLY A 193 -17.11 -8.39 -7.17
C GLY A 193 -15.65 -8.16 -6.77
N LEU A 194 -15.41 -7.27 -5.80
CA LEU A 194 -14.07 -7.03 -5.26
C LEU A 194 -13.53 -8.24 -4.50
N LEU A 195 -14.37 -8.96 -3.75
CA LEU A 195 -13.95 -10.16 -3.04
C LEU A 195 -13.49 -11.26 -4.01
N VAL A 196 -14.23 -11.47 -5.11
CA VAL A 196 -13.84 -12.42 -6.17
C VAL A 196 -12.52 -11.98 -6.81
N LEU A 197 -12.40 -10.70 -7.16
CA LEU A 197 -11.18 -10.14 -7.75
C LEU A 197 -9.95 -10.35 -6.86
N PHE A 198 -10.02 -9.95 -5.58
CA PHE A 198 -8.89 -10.09 -4.67
C PHE A 198 -8.58 -11.54 -4.32
N THR A 199 -9.59 -12.41 -4.27
CA THR A 199 -9.38 -13.85 -4.10
C THR A 199 -8.62 -14.42 -5.28
N PHE A 200 -8.93 -14.01 -6.51
CA PHE A 200 -8.17 -14.45 -7.69
C PHE A 200 -6.74 -13.90 -7.70
N LEU A 201 -6.55 -12.61 -7.38
CA LEU A 201 -5.23 -11.97 -7.38
C LEU A 201 -4.29 -12.54 -6.31
N LEU A 202 -4.78 -12.76 -5.09
CA LEU A 202 -3.95 -13.21 -3.97
C LEU A 202 -3.74 -14.73 -3.93
N ARG A 203 -4.54 -15.49 -4.68
CA ARG A 203 -4.46 -16.96 -4.70
C ARG A 203 -3.12 -17.39 -5.31
N PRO A 204 -2.28 -18.14 -4.57
CA PRO A 204 -1.05 -18.69 -5.14
C PRO A 204 -1.39 -19.76 -6.19
N GLN A 205 -0.68 -19.74 -7.31
CA GLN A 205 -0.82 -20.72 -8.39
C GLN A 205 0.29 -21.78 -8.27
N VAL A 206 0.19 -22.60 -7.23
CA VAL A 206 1.19 -23.63 -6.91
C VAL A 206 0.64 -25.03 -7.11
N SER A 207 1.49 -25.93 -7.58
CA SER A 207 1.20 -27.35 -7.78
C SER A 207 2.12 -28.18 -6.91
N ALA A 208 1.61 -29.27 -6.33
CA ALA A 208 2.44 -30.23 -5.61
C ALA A 208 2.86 -31.34 -6.58
N MET A 209 4.17 -31.45 -6.86
CA MET A 209 4.76 -32.51 -7.68
C MET A 209 5.82 -33.21 -6.84
N ASP A 210 5.71 -34.53 -6.69
CA ASP A 210 6.69 -35.37 -5.96
C ASP A 210 7.05 -34.90 -4.55
N GLY A 211 6.07 -34.34 -3.83
CA GLY A 211 6.27 -33.82 -2.47
C GLY A 211 6.90 -32.43 -2.40
N LYS A 212 7.24 -31.83 -3.55
CA LYS A 212 7.73 -30.47 -3.68
C LYS A 212 6.62 -29.51 -4.11
N LEU A 213 6.75 -28.26 -3.69
CA LEU A 213 5.86 -27.18 -4.07
C LEU A 213 6.44 -26.44 -5.28
N VAL A 214 5.75 -26.49 -6.42
CA VAL A 214 6.21 -25.89 -7.68
C VAL A 214 5.33 -24.70 -8.03
N ASN A 215 5.95 -23.56 -8.35
CA ASN A 215 5.21 -22.40 -8.84
C ASN A 215 4.79 -22.62 -10.31
N SER A 216 3.57 -23.13 -10.50
CA SER A 216 2.94 -23.36 -11.81
C SER A 216 2.30 -22.10 -12.42
N GLY A 217 2.36 -20.97 -11.73
CA GLY A 217 1.74 -19.71 -12.15
C GLY A 217 2.62 -18.83 -13.02
N SER A 218 2.08 -17.68 -13.41
CA SER A 218 2.84 -16.64 -14.12
C SER A 218 3.39 -15.54 -13.21
N MET A 219 3.08 -15.57 -11.91
CA MET A 219 3.49 -14.58 -10.92
C MET A 219 4.38 -15.25 -9.88
N ASP A 220 5.33 -14.48 -9.34
CA ASP A 220 6.12 -14.89 -8.17
C ASP A 220 5.20 -15.23 -6.99
N VAL A 221 5.63 -16.19 -6.18
CA VAL A 221 4.92 -16.63 -4.97
C VAL A 221 5.85 -16.52 -3.77
N VAL A 222 5.35 -16.00 -2.65
CA VAL A 222 6.07 -15.91 -1.38
C VAL A 222 5.66 -17.07 -0.48
N VAL A 223 6.64 -17.84 -0.03
CA VAL A 223 6.52 -18.96 0.90
C VAL A 223 7.07 -18.52 2.26
N LEU A 224 6.24 -18.64 3.31
CA LEU A 224 6.64 -18.35 4.69
C LEU A 224 6.87 -19.65 5.44
N THR A 225 8.08 -19.82 6.00
CA THR A 225 8.48 -20.97 6.82
C THR A 225 8.35 -20.67 8.32
N GLU A 226 8.15 -21.71 9.13
CA GLU A 226 8.02 -21.57 10.59
C GLU A 226 9.40 -21.43 11.25
N GLY A 227 9.62 -20.42 12.10
CA GLY A 227 10.73 -20.40 13.05
C GLY A 227 11.62 -19.15 13.10
N VAL A 228 11.97 -18.49 12.00
CA VAL A 228 12.73 -17.22 11.96
C VAL A 228 12.45 -16.52 10.61
N LYS A 229 12.67 -15.19 10.56
CA LYS A 229 12.61 -14.15 9.49
C LYS A 229 12.82 -14.48 8.00
N ASP A 230 12.88 -15.74 7.61
CA ASP A 230 13.15 -16.12 6.24
C ASP A 230 11.85 -16.52 5.52
N TYR A 231 11.65 -15.83 4.41
CA TYR A 231 10.66 -16.13 3.39
C TYR A 231 11.45 -16.60 2.17
N GLU A 232 10.84 -17.43 1.36
CA GLU A 232 11.38 -17.79 0.06
C GLU A 232 10.45 -17.26 -1.02
N VAL A 233 11.02 -16.71 -2.08
CA VAL A 233 10.24 -16.26 -3.22
C VAL A 233 10.51 -17.22 -4.36
N LEU A 234 9.46 -17.89 -4.81
CA LEU A 234 9.50 -18.81 -5.94
C LEU A 234 9.09 -18.07 -7.19
N HIS A 235 10.00 -17.97 -8.15
CA HIS A 235 9.70 -17.52 -9.50
C HIS A 235 8.90 -18.61 -10.26
N PRO A 236 8.21 -18.24 -11.35
CA PRO A 236 7.56 -19.23 -12.21
C PRO A 236 8.49 -20.36 -12.63
N GLY A 237 8.14 -21.60 -12.26
CA GLY A 237 8.95 -22.79 -12.51
C GLY A 237 9.86 -23.23 -11.37
N ASP A 238 10.07 -22.40 -10.34
CA ASP A 238 10.90 -22.77 -9.20
C ASP A 238 10.22 -23.83 -8.32
N GLU A 239 11.04 -24.69 -7.71
CA GLU A 239 10.62 -25.73 -6.77
C GLU A 239 11.06 -25.38 -5.35
N PHE A 240 10.19 -25.65 -4.39
CA PHE A 240 10.49 -25.54 -2.96
C PHE A 240 10.32 -26.89 -2.28
N GLU A 241 11.35 -27.27 -1.50
CA GLU A 241 11.39 -28.50 -0.73
C GLU A 241 11.54 -28.14 0.76
N GLY A 242 10.46 -28.25 1.53
CA GLY A 242 10.47 -27.89 2.95
C GLY A 242 9.08 -27.76 3.57
N GLN A 243 9.04 -27.59 4.89
CA GLN A 243 7.80 -27.27 5.59
C GLN A 243 7.48 -25.78 5.46
N TYR A 244 6.31 -25.47 4.94
CA TYR A 244 5.80 -24.11 4.82
C TYR A 244 4.53 -23.92 5.63
N THR A 245 4.30 -22.70 6.12
CA THR A 245 3.08 -22.36 6.88
C THR A 245 2.05 -21.65 6.01
N LEU A 246 2.52 -20.76 5.13
CA LEU A 246 1.66 -19.95 4.28
C LEU A 246 2.33 -19.68 2.94
N VAL A 247 1.52 -19.71 1.88
CA VAL A 247 1.94 -19.43 0.51
C VAL A 247 1.02 -18.36 -0.04
N LEU A 248 1.57 -17.29 -0.63
CA LEU A 248 0.81 -16.15 -1.15
C LEU A 248 1.38 -15.69 -2.48
N GLY A 249 0.51 -15.27 -3.41
CA GLY A 249 0.99 -14.56 -4.60
C GLY A 249 1.68 -13.26 -4.22
N LYS A 250 2.81 -12.92 -4.86
CA LYS A 250 3.57 -11.68 -4.66
C LYS A 250 2.87 -10.48 -5.27
N VAL A 251 1.68 -10.16 -4.75
CA VAL A 251 0.89 -8.96 -5.12
C VAL A 251 1.25 -7.76 -4.24
N LEU A 252 1.56 -8.04 -2.97
CA LEU A 252 2.03 -7.04 -2.02
C LEU A 252 3.56 -7.09 -1.90
N PRO A 253 4.19 -5.99 -1.48
CA PRO A 253 5.62 -6.01 -1.17
C PRO A 253 5.95 -7.08 -0.15
N VAL A 254 7.03 -7.82 -0.37
CA VAL A 254 7.40 -8.98 0.46
C VAL A 254 7.56 -8.57 1.93
N LEU A 255 8.19 -7.41 2.19
CA LEU A 255 8.34 -6.89 3.54
C LEU A 255 6.99 -6.66 4.26
N TRP A 256 5.94 -6.25 3.52
CA TRP A 256 4.62 -6.05 4.12
C TRP A 256 4.01 -7.39 4.52
N ILE A 257 4.15 -8.41 3.67
CA ILE A 257 3.67 -9.76 3.95
C ILE A 257 4.35 -10.28 5.22
N VAL A 258 5.68 -10.21 5.28
CA VAL A 258 6.47 -10.66 6.44
C VAL A 258 6.06 -9.92 7.70
N LYS A 259 5.97 -8.58 7.66
CA LYS A 259 5.59 -7.77 8.84
C LYS A 259 4.17 -8.05 9.32
N LEU A 260 3.22 -8.21 8.41
CA LEU A 260 1.83 -8.54 8.78
C LEU A 260 1.76 -9.94 9.41
N TYR A 261 2.55 -10.89 8.89
CA TYR A 261 2.64 -12.23 9.47
C TYR A 261 3.25 -12.21 10.88
N GLU A 262 4.34 -11.47 11.08
CA GLU A 262 4.98 -11.27 12.39
C GLU A 262 4.02 -10.66 13.42
N ILE A 263 3.18 -9.71 13.00
CA ILE A 263 2.17 -9.09 13.89
C ILE A 263 1.08 -10.10 14.26
N ASN A 264 0.47 -10.73 13.25
CA ASN A 264 -0.52 -11.78 13.46
C ASN A 264 -0.75 -12.58 12.15
N PRO A 265 -0.46 -13.90 12.14
CA PRO A 265 -0.69 -14.75 10.97
C PRO A 265 -2.12 -14.73 10.40
N PHE A 266 -3.12 -14.44 11.24
CA PHE A 266 -4.52 -14.34 10.83
C PHE A 266 -4.77 -13.17 9.87
N ILE A 267 -4.01 -12.08 9.95
CA ILE A 267 -4.20 -10.90 9.10
C ILE A 267 -4.09 -11.27 7.62
N LEU A 268 -3.08 -12.09 7.27
CA LEU A 268 -2.88 -12.52 5.89
C LEU A 268 -3.99 -13.46 5.40
N ARG A 269 -4.60 -14.25 6.29
CA ARG A 269 -5.71 -15.15 5.95
C ARG A 269 -7.00 -14.40 5.64
N VAL A 270 -7.21 -13.23 6.24
CA VAL A 270 -8.38 -12.36 6.00
C VAL A 270 -8.10 -11.17 5.09
N LEU A 271 -6.89 -11.10 4.53
CA LEU A 271 -6.42 -9.97 3.72
C LEU A 271 -7.34 -9.72 2.52
N ASN A 272 -7.83 -10.77 1.87
CA ASN A 272 -8.79 -10.66 0.76
C ASN A 272 -10.10 -9.97 1.17
N ILE A 273 -10.67 -10.34 2.32
CA ILE A 273 -11.90 -9.75 2.87
C ILE A 273 -11.64 -8.29 3.25
N ALA A 274 -10.50 -8.01 3.90
CA ALA A 274 -10.10 -6.66 4.28
C ALA A 274 -9.95 -5.76 3.06
N MET A 275 -9.19 -6.19 2.03
CA MET A 275 -8.99 -5.44 0.78
C MET A 275 -10.30 -5.23 0.02
N ALA A 276 -11.16 -6.25 -0.06
CA ALA A 276 -12.46 -6.14 -0.71
C ALA A 276 -13.37 -5.13 0.01
N THR A 277 -13.40 -5.17 1.34
CA THR A 277 -14.19 -4.23 2.17
C THR A 277 -13.69 -2.80 2.01
N TRP A 278 -12.38 -2.60 2.08
CA TRP A 278 -11.75 -1.29 1.87
C TRP A 278 -12.02 -0.75 0.46
N GLY A 279 -11.86 -1.57 -0.57
CA GLY A 279 -12.19 -1.20 -1.94
C GLY A 279 -13.67 -0.81 -2.11
N ALA A 280 -14.59 -1.54 -1.47
CA ALA A 280 -16.02 -1.23 -1.52
C ALA A 280 -16.34 0.12 -0.85
N LEU A 281 -15.65 0.44 0.25
CA LEU A 281 -15.75 1.74 0.93
C LEU A 281 -15.19 2.88 0.08
N LEU A 282 -14.06 2.68 -0.60
CA LEU A 282 -13.50 3.68 -1.52
C LEU A 282 -14.46 3.97 -2.68
N LEU A 283 -15.12 2.92 -3.18
CA LEU A 283 -16.15 3.01 -4.22
C LEU A 283 -17.54 3.42 -3.68
N HIS A 284 -17.60 4.12 -2.53
CA HIS A 284 -18.86 4.59 -1.95
C HIS A 284 -19.85 5.31 -2.88
N PRO A 285 -19.44 6.07 -3.91
CA PRO A 285 -20.40 6.73 -4.78
C PRO A 285 -21.25 5.73 -5.59
N LEU A 286 -20.75 4.52 -5.84
CA LEU A 286 -21.43 3.52 -6.67
C LEU A 286 -22.66 2.91 -5.98
N TRP A 287 -22.70 2.88 -4.65
CA TRP A 287 -23.75 2.25 -3.87
C TRP A 287 -24.65 3.20 -3.08
N LEU A 288 -24.52 4.50 -3.30
CA LEU A 288 -25.42 5.52 -2.74
C LEU A 288 -26.45 5.97 -3.77
N SER A 289 -27.72 6.09 -3.36
CA SER A 289 -28.67 6.96 -4.03
C SER A 289 -28.79 8.28 -3.29
N VAL A 290 -28.82 9.36 -4.07
CA VAL A 290 -29.15 10.69 -3.57
C VAL A 290 -30.63 10.92 -3.85
N GLU A 291 -31.47 10.71 -2.85
CA GLU A 291 -32.89 11.06 -2.95
C GLU A 291 -33.10 12.51 -2.45
N PRO A 292 -33.76 13.37 -3.24
CA PRO A 292 -34.23 14.65 -2.73
C PRO A 292 -35.33 14.42 -1.70
N LYS A 293 -35.21 15.02 -0.49
CA LYS A 293 -36.25 14.98 0.53
C LYS A 293 -37.40 15.91 0.15
N PHE A 294 -38.27 15.49 -0.76
CA PHE A 294 -39.54 16.19 -0.98
C PHE A 294 -40.50 15.92 0.18
N LYS A 295 -40.50 16.79 1.21
CA LYS A 295 -41.68 16.92 2.09
C LYS A 295 -42.66 17.85 1.37
N LEU A 296 -43.57 17.28 0.59
CA LEU A 296 -44.79 17.99 0.17
C LEU A 296 -45.56 18.39 1.43
N VAL A 297 -45.45 19.65 1.86
CA VAL A 297 -46.37 20.23 2.85
C VAL A 297 -47.72 20.42 2.15
N ARG A 298 -48.44 19.31 1.99
CA ARG A 298 -49.82 19.27 1.50
C ARG A 298 -50.74 19.70 2.65
N ARG A 299 -50.58 20.93 3.16
CA ARG A 299 -51.45 21.48 4.21
C ARG A 299 -51.98 22.89 3.97
N ARG A 300 -51.58 23.59 2.90
CA ARG A 300 -52.03 24.98 2.69
C ARG A 300 -53.17 25.19 1.68
N ASN A 301 -53.53 24.20 0.85
CA ASN A 301 -54.54 24.41 -0.21
C ASN A 301 -55.91 23.75 0.03
N LYS A 302 -56.16 23.08 1.16
CA LYS A 302 -57.51 22.55 1.44
C LYS A 302 -58.52 23.61 1.91
N TYR A 303 -58.05 24.82 2.28
CA TYR A 303 -58.91 25.94 2.68
C TYR A 303 -59.02 27.05 1.63
N ALA A 304 -58.18 27.03 0.58
CA ALA A 304 -58.24 28.03 -0.50
C ALA A 304 -59.23 27.66 -1.62
N LEU A 305 -59.63 26.40 -1.74
CA LEU A 305 -60.58 25.92 -2.76
C LEU A 305 -62.04 25.85 -2.26
N ARG A 306 -62.37 26.55 -1.16
CA ARG A 306 -63.75 26.78 -0.70
C ARG A 306 -64.22 28.22 -0.86
N ARG A 307 -63.42 29.06 -1.53
CA ARG A 307 -63.76 30.45 -1.91
C ARG A 307 -63.34 30.73 -3.34
N LEU A 308 -63.89 29.95 -4.26
CA LEU A 308 -64.16 30.30 -5.66
C LEU A 308 -65.48 29.60 -6.01
#